data_AF-A0A1A0VCB3-F1
#
_entry.id   AF-A0A1A0VCB3-F1
#
_cell.length_a   1.000
_cell.length_b   1.000
_cell.length_c   1.000
_cell.angle_alpha   90.00
_cell.angle_beta   90.00
_cell.angle_gamma   90.00
#
_symmetry.space_group_name_H-M   'P 1'
#
loop_
_entity.id
_entity.type
_entity.pdbx_description
1 polymer ?
#
loop_
_entity_poly.entity_id
_entity_poly.type
_entity_poly.pdbx_seq_one_letter_code
_entity_poly.pdbx_strand_id
1 'polypeptide(L)'
;MKGEKGGGAVGYRMHVVARDAAELAVNAGGLIVDRTMSGWRVSVALSDAVDVRPVQILGAELVDAGGAPGLPDEERCVLVMGPDAYAQVISDDGRQLPAGCAEILVWGESPDQNHVFGHSLSAAAVAFKSQAVVAAHLPAGEIAISEAFTSMNAKGRGVTLHA
;
A
#
# COMPACT_ATOMS: atom_id res chain seq x y z
N MET A 1 -11.70 -9.20 42.32
CA MET A 1 -10.70 -9.27 41.22
C MET A 1 -11.39 -8.76 39.97
N LYS A 2 -11.20 -7.49 39.62
CA LYS A 2 -11.81 -6.85 38.45
C LYS A 2 -10.84 -7.03 37.30
N GLY A 3 -11.17 -7.89 36.34
CA GLY A 3 -10.34 -8.16 35.17
C GLY A 3 -10.19 -6.90 34.33
N GLU A 4 -8.98 -6.39 34.25
CA GLU A 4 -8.58 -5.41 33.25
C GLU A 4 -8.77 -6.07 31.87
N LYS A 5 -9.73 -5.56 31.09
CA LYS A 5 -9.69 -5.75 29.63
C LYS A 5 -8.47 -4.97 29.15
N GLY A 6 -7.36 -5.66 28.93
CA GLY A 6 -6.25 -5.13 28.16
C GLY A 6 -6.81 -4.66 26.82
N GLY A 7 -6.76 -3.36 26.55
CA GLY A 7 -7.07 -2.84 25.22
C GLY A 7 -6.13 -3.51 24.24
N GLY A 8 -6.64 -4.40 23.40
CA GLY A 8 -5.86 -5.02 22.34
C GLY A 8 -5.29 -3.92 21.47
N ALA A 9 -3.97 -3.95 21.24
CA ALA A 9 -3.35 -3.03 20.31
C ALA A 9 -3.95 -3.31 18.92
N VAL A 10 -4.67 -2.33 18.36
CA VAL A 10 -5.21 -2.43 17.00
C VAL A 10 -4.04 -2.60 16.05
N GLY A 11 -3.96 -3.74 15.37
CA GLY A 11 -2.96 -3.99 14.33
C GLY A 11 -3.29 -3.20 13.07
N TYR A 12 -2.27 -2.73 12.37
CA TYR A 12 -2.43 -2.04 11.10
C TYR A 12 -1.79 -2.85 9.97
N ARG A 13 -2.53 -3.00 8.87
CA ARG A 13 -2.05 -3.68 7.66
C ARG A 13 -2.28 -2.83 6.42
N MET A 14 -1.36 -2.98 5.47
CA MET A 14 -1.46 -2.40 4.15
C MET A 14 -1.27 -3.51 3.12
N HIS A 15 -2.20 -3.62 2.17
CA HIS A 15 -2.07 -4.53 1.04
C HIS A 15 -1.91 -3.71 -0.23
N VAL A 16 -0.86 -3.98 -0.99
CA VAL A 16 -0.51 -3.22 -2.19
C VAL A 16 -0.63 -4.10 -3.43
N VAL A 17 -1.30 -3.60 -4.46
CA VAL A 17 -1.47 -4.32 -5.73
C VAL A 17 -0.88 -3.49 -6.87
N ALA A 18 0.14 -4.02 -7.53
CA ALA A 18 0.78 -3.37 -8.68
C ALA A 18 0.91 -4.34 -9.85
N ARG A 19 1.11 -3.80 -11.06
CA ARG A 19 1.41 -4.61 -12.24
C ARG A 19 2.76 -5.30 -12.06
N ASP A 20 3.78 -4.54 -11.72
CA ASP A 20 5.16 -5.01 -11.60
C ASP A 20 5.91 -4.25 -10.48
N ALA A 21 7.10 -4.73 -10.14
CA ALA A 21 7.91 -4.14 -9.08
C ALA A 21 8.45 -2.74 -9.41
N ALA A 22 8.55 -2.39 -10.69
CA ALA A 22 9.02 -1.08 -11.14
C ALA A 22 7.94 0.00 -10.92
N GLU A 23 6.71 -0.28 -11.32
CA GLU A 23 5.53 0.55 -11.03
C GLU A 23 5.39 0.77 -9.52
N LEU A 24 5.47 -0.30 -8.73
CA LEU A 24 5.39 -0.26 -7.28
C LEU A 24 6.44 0.69 -6.67
N ALA A 25 7.71 0.50 -7.04
CA ALA A 25 8.82 1.25 -6.48
C ALA A 25 8.71 2.75 -6.79
N VAL A 26 8.25 3.12 -7.99
CA VAL A 26 8.08 4.52 -8.39
C VAL A 26 6.93 5.20 -7.64
N ASN A 27 5.79 4.52 -7.53
CA ASN A 27 4.55 5.17 -7.12
C ASN A 27 4.25 5.06 -5.61
N ALA A 28 4.66 3.97 -4.96
CA ALA A 28 4.30 3.68 -3.58
C ALA A 28 5.46 3.22 -2.70
N GLY A 29 6.69 3.22 -3.22
CA GLY A 29 7.86 2.72 -2.51
C GLY A 29 8.11 3.46 -1.19
N GLY A 30 7.88 4.77 -1.16
CA GLY A 30 8.03 5.59 0.03
C GLY A 30 7.04 5.23 1.11
N LEU A 31 5.75 5.19 0.74
CA LEU A 31 4.66 4.78 1.62
C LEU A 31 4.87 3.38 2.20
N ILE A 32 5.34 2.42 1.38
CA ILE A 32 5.64 1.06 1.84
C ILE A 32 6.72 1.06 2.91
N VAL A 33 7.82 1.78 2.69
CA VAL A 33 8.93 1.83 3.65
C VAL A 33 8.47 2.48 4.95
N ASP A 34 7.79 3.62 4.89
CA ASP A 34 7.37 4.34 6.09
C ASP A 34 6.32 3.56 6.89
N ARG A 35 5.41 2.85 6.23
CA ARG A 35 4.43 1.98 6.91
C ARG A 35 5.10 0.76 7.53
N THR A 36 6.00 0.10 6.81
CA THR A 36 6.77 -1.03 7.34
C THR A 36 7.60 -0.61 8.57
N MET A 37 8.30 0.53 8.48
CA MET A 37 9.09 1.09 9.59
C MET A 37 8.22 1.52 10.78
N SER A 38 6.96 1.88 10.53
CA SER A 38 5.97 2.19 11.56
C SER A 38 5.33 0.94 12.18
N GLY A 39 5.82 -0.26 11.84
CA GLY A 39 5.33 -1.53 12.39
C GLY A 39 4.06 -2.06 11.72
N TRP A 40 3.64 -1.49 10.59
CA TRP A 40 2.50 -2.03 9.84
C TRP A 40 2.91 -3.32 9.13
N ARG A 41 1.98 -4.26 9.03
CA ARG A 41 2.15 -5.43 8.17
C ARG A 41 1.87 -5.02 6.73
N VAL A 42 2.90 -5.01 5.88
CA VAL A 42 2.76 -4.62 4.48
C VAL A 42 2.94 -5.83 3.57
N SER A 43 1.92 -6.10 2.76
CA SER A 43 1.93 -7.17 1.76
C SER A 43 1.78 -6.60 0.36
N VAL A 44 2.41 -7.23 -0.63
CA VAL A 44 2.44 -6.80 -2.02
C VAL A 44 2.01 -7.97 -2.90
N ALA A 45 1.03 -7.74 -3.77
CA ALA A 45 0.67 -8.63 -4.86
C ALA A 45 1.08 -7.99 -6.19
N LEU A 46 1.87 -8.70 -6.98
CA LEU A 46 2.27 -8.29 -8.33
C LEU A 46 1.56 -9.15 -9.37
N SER A 47 1.03 -8.51 -10.42
CA SER A 47 0.49 -9.25 -11.58
C SER A 47 1.59 -9.91 -12.39
N ASP A 48 2.77 -9.27 -12.45
CA ASP A 48 3.99 -9.75 -13.09
C ASP A 48 5.16 -9.72 -12.09
N ALA A 49 5.46 -10.88 -11.51
CA ALA A 49 6.44 -11.05 -10.45
C ALA A 49 7.81 -11.51 -10.98
N VAL A 50 8.35 -10.85 -12.00
CA VAL A 50 9.67 -11.21 -12.59
C VAL A 50 10.83 -10.97 -11.62
N ASP A 51 10.80 -9.86 -10.88
CA ASP A 51 11.87 -9.49 -9.94
C ASP A 51 11.29 -9.11 -8.57
N VAL A 52 11.70 -9.87 -7.55
CA VAL A 52 11.25 -9.71 -6.16
C VAL A 52 12.16 -8.80 -5.36
N ARG A 53 13.36 -8.49 -5.86
CA ARG A 53 14.38 -7.71 -5.13
C ARG A 53 13.89 -6.30 -4.76
N PRO A 54 13.18 -5.54 -5.61
CA PRO A 54 12.65 -4.24 -5.21
C PRO A 54 11.69 -4.36 -4.03
N VAL A 55 10.81 -5.37 -4.00
CA VAL A 55 9.86 -5.60 -2.90
C VAL A 55 10.59 -5.88 -1.58
N GLN A 56 11.66 -6.68 -1.62
CA GLN A 56 12.49 -6.97 -0.46
C GLN A 56 13.21 -5.72 0.07
N ILE A 57 13.73 -4.87 -0.82
CA ILE A 57 14.37 -3.61 -0.44
C ILE A 57 13.37 -2.69 0.28
N LEU A 58 12.12 -2.65 -0.19
CA LEU A 58 11.07 -1.85 0.43
C LEU A 58 10.58 -2.41 1.77
N GLY A 59 10.97 -3.64 2.13
CA GLY A 59 10.63 -4.29 3.40
C GLY A 59 9.23 -4.93 3.44
N ALA A 60 8.58 -5.09 2.29
CA ALA A 60 7.25 -5.68 2.20
C ALA A 60 7.29 -7.20 1.94
N GLU A 61 6.22 -7.89 2.32
CA GLU A 61 6.00 -9.30 2.05
C GLU A 61 5.36 -9.48 0.67
N LEU A 62 6.01 -10.22 -0.23
CA LEU A 62 5.40 -10.60 -1.51
C LEU A 62 4.40 -11.75 -1.30
N VAL A 63 3.17 -11.58 -1.75
CA VAL A 63 2.09 -12.58 -1.66
C VAL A 63 1.50 -12.86 -3.05
N ASP A 64 0.94 -14.06 -3.22
CA ASP A 64 0.27 -14.43 -4.47
C ASP A 64 -0.97 -13.55 -4.70
N ALA A 65 -1.20 -13.16 -5.96
CA ALA A 65 -2.28 -12.25 -6.34
C ALA A 65 -3.71 -12.74 -6.04
N GLY A 66 -3.87 -14.00 -5.61
CA GLY A 66 -5.12 -14.62 -5.17
C GLY A 66 -5.18 -15.03 -3.69
N GLY A 67 -4.12 -14.79 -2.91
CA GLY A 67 -4.04 -15.16 -1.49
C GLY A 67 -4.14 -13.94 -0.59
N ALA A 68 -5.33 -13.62 -0.08
CA ALA A 68 -5.42 -12.73 1.07
C ALA A 68 -4.96 -13.50 2.32
N PRO A 69 -3.94 -13.03 3.07
CA PRO A 69 -3.60 -13.67 4.34
C PRO A 69 -4.82 -13.63 5.27
N GLY A 70 -5.14 -14.79 5.89
CA GLY A 70 -6.24 -14.92 6.85
C GLY A 70 -6.06 -13.97 8.04
N LEU A 71 -7.17 -13.42 8.53
CA LEU A 71 -7.20 -12.26 9.44
C LEU A 71 -7.51 -12.64 10.89
N PRO A 72 -6.90 -11.95 11.87
CA PRO A 72 -7.52 -11.66 13.16
C PRO A 72 -8.59 -10.56 12.98
N ASP A 73 -9.72 -10.70 13.67
CA ASP A 73 -10.95 -9.87 13.56
C ASP A 73 -10.79 -8.37 13.93
N GLU A 74 -9.59 -7.92 14.31
CA GLU A 74 -9.32 -6.59 14.90
C GLU A 74 -8.25 -5.74 14.16
N GLU A 75 -7.79 -6.12 12.96
CA GLU A 75 -6.80 -5.35 12.19
C GLU A 75 -7.43 -4.31 11.25
N ARG A 76 -6.90 -3.07 11.24
CA ARG A 76 -7.28 -2.03 10.27
C ARG A 76 -6.51 -2.21 8.97
N CYS A 77 -7.22 -2.33 7.86
CA CYS A 77 -6.62 -2.50 6.53
C CYS A 77 -6.82 -1.30 5.61
N VAL A 78 -5.72 -0.91 4.96
CA VAL A 78 -5.68 -0.03 3.79
C VAL A 78 -5.25 -0.83 2.55
N LEU A 79 -5.99 -0.66 1.45
CA LEU A 79 -5.61 -1.17 0.15
C LEU A 79 -4.95 -0.05 -0.65
N VAL A 80 -3.82 -0.33 -1.29
CA VAL A 80 -3.13 0.62 -2.17
C VAL A 80 -2.94 -0.03 -3.54
N MET A 81 -3.26 0.64 -4.63
CA MET A 81 -3.17 0.02 -5.95
C MET A 81 -2.98 0.98 -7.12
N GLY A 82 -2.53 0.43 -8.24
CA GLY A 82 -2.44 1.16 -9.50
C GLY A 82 -3.80 1.31 -10.21
N PRO A 83 -3.88 2.21 -11.20
CA PRO A 83 -5.13 2.52 -11.89
C PRO A 83 -5.72 1.31 -12.62
N ASP A 84 -4.88 0.49 -13.24
CA ASP A 84 -5.34 -0.74 -13.93
C ASP A 84 -5.91 -1.75 -12.93
N ALA A 85 -5.23 -1.96 -11.80
CA ALA A 85 -5.71 -2.84 -10.74
C ALA A 85 -7.03 -2.35 -10.14
N TYR A 86 -7.18 -1.04 -9.96
CA TYR A 86 -8.43 -0.43 -9.50
C TYR A 86 -9.55 -0.60 -10.52
N ALA A 87 -9.29 -0.36 -11.82
CA ALA A 87 -10.25 -0.56 -12.90
C ALA A 87 -10.79 -2.00 -12.92
N GLN A 88 -9.92 -3.00 -12.73
CA GLN A 88 -10.32 -4.41 -12.63
C GLN A 88 -11.21 -4.69 -11.42
N VAL A 89 -10.90 -4.10 -10.26
CA VAL A 89 -11.70 -4.25 -9.03
C VAL A 89 -13.12 -3.68 -9.19
N ILE A 90 -13.29 -2.59 -9.94
CA ILE A 90 -14.61 -1.97 -10.16
C ILE A 90 -15.38 -2.56 -11.35
N SER A 91 -14.70 -3.21 -12.31
CA SER A 91 -15.32 -3.78 -13.52
C SER A 91 -15.72 -5.25 -13.36
N ASP A 92 -14.92 -6.01 -12.64
CA ASP A 92 -15.31 -7.33 -12.15
C ASP A 92 -16.24 -7.09 -10.94
N ASP A 93 -17.25 -7.92 -10.69
CA ASP A 93 -18.24 -7.76 -9.59
C ASP A 93 -17.60 -7.96 -8.18
N GLY A 94 -16.43 -7.35 -7.94
CA GLY A 94 -15.58 -7.52 -6.80
C GLY A 94 -14.59 -8.66 -6.99
N ARG A 95 -13.52 -8.44 -7.75
CA ARG A 95 -12.26 -9.15 -7.46
C ARG A 95 -12.06 -9.02 -5.95
N GLN A 96 -12.14 -10.15 -5.24
CA GLN A 96 -12.53 -10.15 -3.84
C GLN A 96 -11.52 -9.33 -3.03
N LEU A 97 -11.91 -8.10 -2.69
CA LEU A 97 -11.08 -7.22 -1.88
C LEU A 97 -10.70 -7.98 -0.61
N PRO A 98 -9.45 -7.91 -0.14
CA PRO A 98 -9.09 -8.54 1.11
C PRO A 98 -10.08 -8.10 2.19
N ALA A 99 -10.75 -9.06 2.82
CA ALA A 99 -11.86 -8.77 3.74
C ALA A 99 -11.43 -7.73 4.81
N GLY A 100 -12.32 -6.79 5.14
CA GLY A 100 -12.07 -5.80 6.19
C GLY A 100 -11.17 -4.62 5.82
N CYS A 101 -10.78 -4.43 4.55
CA CYS A 101 -10.16 -3.18 4.11
C CYS A 101 -11.20 -2.04 4.04
N ALA A 102 -10.94 -1.00 4.82
CA ALA A 102 -11.87 0.13 4.99
C ALA A 102 -11.56 1.30 4.06
N GLU A 103 -10.37 1.30 3.45
CA GLU A 103 -9.88 2.39 2.61
C GLU A 103 -9.13 1.86 1.39
N ILE A 104 -9.30 2.53 0.25
CA ILE A 104 -8.59 2.25 -1.01
C ILE A 104 -7.88 3.53 -1.43
N LEU A 105 -6.57 3.44 -1.63
CA LEU A 105 -5.70 4.49 -2.14
C LEU A 105 -5.23 4.09 -3.54
N VAL A 106 -5.42 4.97 -4.53
CA VAL A 106 -5.03 4.72 -5.92
C VAL A 106 -3.97 5.71 -6.35
N TRP A 107 -2.79 5.26 -6.77
CA TRP A 107 -1.76 6.16 -7.33
C TRP A 107 -2.05 6.49 -8.80
N GLY A 108 -1.38 7.53 -9.30
CA GLY A 108 -1.54 8.03 -10.66
C GLY A 108 -2.38 9.31 -10.72
N GLU A 109 -2.79 9.70 -11.93
CA GLU A 109 -3.56 10.92 -12.15
C GLU A 109 -4.96 10.80 -11.54
N SER A 110 -5.29 11.72 -10.63
CA SER A 110 -6.60 11.75 -9.99
C SER A 110 -7.61 12.53 -10.85
N PRO A 111 -8.81 11.98 -11.10
CA PRO A 111 -9.90 12.77 -11.66
C PRO A 111 -10.53 13.74 -10.63
N ASP A 112 -10.24 13.57 -9.33
CA ASP A 112 -10.81 14.37 -8.24
C ASP A 112 -9.73 14.83 -7.26
N GLN A 113 -9.31 16.09 -7.41
CA GLN A 113 -8.26 16.70 -6.59
C GLN A 113 -8.68 16.87 -5.11
N ASN A 114 -9.98 16.83 -4.80
CA ASN A 114 -10.47 16.99 -3.43
C ASN A 114 -10.27 15.74 -2.56
N HIS A 115 -9.91 14.60 -3.16
CA HIS A 115 -9.68 13.33 -2.45
C HIS A 115 -8.21 12.88 -2.53
N VAL A 116 -7.28 13.81 -2.79
CA VAL A 116 -5.85 13.49 -2.85
C VAL A 116 -5.26 13.37 -1.45
N PHE A 117 -4.71 12.20 -1.16
CA PHE A 117 -3.82 11.93 -0.04
C PHE A 117 -2.36 12.10 -0.48
N GLY A 118 -1.69 13.13 0.04
CA GLY A 118 -0.26 13.33 -0.15
C GLY A 118 0.54 12.67 0.99
N HIS A 119 1.58 11.94 0.64
CA HIS A 119 2.50 11.33 1.58
C HIS A 119 3.91 11.92 1.39
N SER A 120 4.38 12.69 2.36
CA SER A 120 5.76 13.18 2.39
C SER A 120 6.67 12.05 2.90
N LEU A 121 7.72 11.74 2.14
CA LEU A 121 8.60 10.62 2.43
C LEU A 121 9.58 10.97 3.55
N SER A 122 9.79 10.04 4.48
CA SER A 122 10.92 10.12 5.39
C SER A 122 12.26 9.99 4.66
N ALA A 123 13.36 10.37 5.31
CA ALA A 123 14.70 10.17 4.76
C ALA A 123 15.02 8.69 4.50
N ALA A 124 14.51 7.78 5.33
CA ALA A 124 14.63 6.35 5.12
C ALA A 124 13.83 5.91 3.89
N ALA A 125 12.58 6.36 3.76
CA ALA A 125 11.76 6.10 2.59
C ALA A 125 12.42 6.55 1.29
N VAL A 126 13.00 7.75 1.24
CA VAL A 126 13.74 8.22 0.05
C VAL A 126 14.92 7.29 -0.27
N ALA A 127 15.71 6.89 0.73
CA ALA A 127 16.87 6.04 0.54
C ALA A 127 16.50 4.62 0.03
N PHE A 128 15.56 3.95 0.69
CA PHE A 128 15.11 2.62 0.29
C PHE A 128 14.36 2.63 -1.03
N LYS A 129 13.49 3.64 -1.27
CA LYS A 129 12.82 3.84 -2.56
C LYS A 129 13.82 4.00 -3.70
N SER A 130 14.86 4.81 -3.51
CA SER A 130 15.93 4.98 -4.50
C SER A 130 16.60 3.65 -4.85
N GLN A 131 16.95 2.84 -3.84
CA GLN A 131 17.55 1.52 -4.06
C GLN A 131 16.59 0.55 -4.75
N ALA A 132 15.30 0.58 -4.43
CA ALA A 132 14.29 -0.26 -5.06
C ALA A 132 14.10 0.11 -6.54
N VAL A 133 14.08 1.41 -6.87
CA VAL A 133 14.01 1.90 -8.26
C VAL A 133 15.21 1.44 -9.07
N VAL A 134 16.43 1.55 -8.52
CA VAL A 134 17.65 1.04 -9.17
C VAL A 134 17.59 -0.47 -9.36
N ALA A 135 17.15 -1.22 -8.35
CA ALA A 135 17.00 -2.67 -8.44
C ALA A 135 15.94 -3.09 -9.47
N ALA A 136 14.92 -2.26 -9.70
CA ALA A 136 13.93 -2.48 -10.75
C ALA A 136 14.43 -2.14 -12.17
N HIS A 137 15.74 -1.91 -12.33
CA HIS A 137 16.38 -1.55 -13.60
C HIS A 137 15.85 -0.25 -14.23
N LEU A 138 15.26 0.62 -13.41
CA LEU A 138 14.88 1.96 -13.83
C LEU A 138 16.09 2.89 -13.74
N PRO A 139 16.18 3.91 -14.62
CA PRO A 139 17.24 4.90 -14.52
C PRO A 139 17.18 5.60 -13.15
N ALA A 140 18.35 5.78 -12.54
CA ALA A 140 18.49 6.56 -11.32
C ALA A 140 18.21 8.03 -11.62
N GLY A 141 16.93 8.41 -11.55
CA GLY A 141 16.46 9.80 -11.65
C GLY A 141 16.35 10.46 -10.28
N GLU A 142 15.95 11.72 -10.28
CA GLU A 142 15.55 12.40 -9.05
C GLU A 142 14.33 11.68 -8.44
N ILE A 143 14.47 11.19 -7.21
CA ILE A 143 13.40 10.52 -6.49
C ILE A 143 12.52 11.59 -5.87
N ALA A 144 11.23 11.59 -6.22
CA ALA A 144 10.27 12.50 -5.62
C ALA A 144 10.24 12.33 -4.09
N ILE A 145 10.23 13.46 -3.37
CA ILE A 145 10.16 13.50 -1.90
C ILE A 145 8.72 13.36 -1.36
N SER A 146 7.75 13.25 -2.26
CA SER A 146 6.35 12.98 -1.94
C SER A 146 5.74 12.00 -2.93
N GLU A 147 4.73 11.28 -2.45
CA GLU A 147 3.84 10.42 -3.23
C GLU A 147 2.40 10.93 -3.09
N ALA A 148 1.58 10.72 -4.11
CA ALA A 148 0.19 11.17 -4.13
C ALA A 148 -0.73 10.01 -4.51
N PHE A 149 -1.84 9.93 -3.79
CA PHE A 149 -2.85 8.88 -3.95
C PHE A 149 -4.23 9.51 -3.95
N THR A 150 -5.17 8.92 -4.66
CA THR A 150 -6.59 9.28 -4.62
C THR A 150 -7.28 8.34 -3.66
N SER A 151 -7.92 8.89 -2.61
CA SER A 151 -8.73 8.10 -1.69
C SER A 151 -10.08 7.79 -2.32
N MET A 152 -10.25 6.52 -2.69
CA MET A 152 -11.49 5.97 -3.23
C MET A 152 -12.28 5.38 -2.06
N ASN A 153 -12.67 6.20 -1.10
CA ASN A 153 -13.45 5.77 0.07
C ASN A 153 -14.60 4.87 -0.41
N ALA A 154 -14.52 3.58 -0.08
CA ALA A 154 -15.60 2.64 -0.31
C ALA A 154 -16.80 3.17 0.47
N LYS A 155 -17.80 3.73 -0.23
CA LYS A 155 -19.00 4.39 0.32
C LYS A 155 -19.35 3.96 1.76
N GLY A 156 -18.81 4.64 2.77
CA GLY A 156 -19.18 4.39 4.17
C GLY A 156 -18.05 4.51 5.19
N ARG A 157 -18.06 5.63 5.92
CA ARG A 157 -17.31 5.96 7.15
C ARG A 157 -15.83 6.26 6.94
N GLY A 158 -15.56 7.55 6.75
CA GLY A 158 -14.23 8.13 6.85
C GLY A 158 -13.57 7.76 8.18
N VAL A 159 -12.42 7.12 8.08
CA VAL A 159 -11.42 7.10 9.13
C VAL A 159 -10.40 8.16 8.74
N THR A 160 -10.15 9.10 9.65
CA THR A 160 -9.15 10.14 9.45
C THR A 160 -7.76 9.49 9.44
N LEU A 161 -7.03 9.66 8.34
CA LEU A 161 -5.60 9.33 8.29
C LEU A 161 -4.87 10.23 9.30
N HIS A 162 -4.41 9.64 10.40
CA HIS A 162 -3.42 10.31 11.24
C HIS A 162 -2.06 10.20 10.55
N ALA A 163 -1.44 11.36 10.31
CA ALA A 163 -0.11 11.51 9.77
C ALA A 163 0.95 10.86 10.65
#